data_AF-A0A932X0H4-F1
#
_entry.id   AF-A0A932X0H4-F1
#
_cell.length_a   1.000
_cell.length_b   1.000
_cell.length_c   1.000
_cell.angle_alpha   90.00
_cell.angle_beta   90.00
_cell.angle_gamma   90.00
#
_symmetry.space_group_name_H-M   'P 1'
#
loop_
_entity.id
_entity.type
_entity.pdbx_description
1 polymer ?
#
loop_
_entity_poly.entity_id
_entity_poly.type
_entity_poly.pdbx_seq_one_letter_code
_entity_poly.pdbx_strand_id
1 'polypeptide(L)'
;MRIKKPAEADLDDMLPEYDFSRQRSRPNKYAARYAEGGTVVVLDAELSKVFPDAASVNRALRVLAETATAAATVRPRKRSRSNR
;
A
#
# COMPACT_ATOMS: atom_id res chain seq x y z
N MET A 1 7.10 -4.05 11.32
CA MET A 1 6.74 -5.40 10.83
C MET A 1 7.89 -6.35 11.14
N ARG A 2 7.65 -7.40 11.93
CA ARG A 2 8.62 -8.50 12.08
C ARG A 2 8.50 -9.37 10.83
N ILE A 3 9.55 -9.42 10.02
CA ILE A 3 9.60 -10.30 8.86
C ILE A 3 9.68 -11.73 9.40
N LYS A 4 8.61 -12.51 9.26
CA LYS A 4 8.62 -13.94 9.57
C LYS A 4 9.70 -14.58 8.68
N LYS A 5 10.72 -15.17 9.30
CA LYS A 5 11.64 -16.09 8.65
C LYS A 5 10.77 -17.11 7.88
N PRO A 6 11.00 -17.34 6.58
CA PRO A 6 10.23 -18.36 5.89
C PRO A 6 10.43 -19.66 6.68
N ALA A 7 9.33 -20.33 7.01
CA ALA A 7 9.39 -21.67 7.56
C ALA A 7 10.32 -22.50 6.67
N GLU A 8 11.15 -23.36 7.26
CA GLU A 8 11.73 -24.53 6.60
C GLU A 8 10.60 -25.41 6.07
N ALA A 9 9.81 -24.91 5.12
CA ALA A 9 8.84 -25.66 4.37
C ALA A 9 9.67 -26.59 3.48
N ASP A 10 9.84 -27.81 3.98
CA ASP A 10 10.12 -29.05 3.28
C ASP A 10 10.95 -28.88 2.01
N LEU A 11 12.25 -28.63 2.21
CA LEU A 11 13.28 -28.83 1.16
C LEU A 11 13.22 -30.25 0.57
N ASP A 12 12.57 -31.19 1.27
CA ASP A 12 12.39 -32.59 0.91
C ASP A 12 11.33 -32.80 -0.19
N ASP A 13 10.35 -31.89 -0.30
CA ASP A 13 9.31 -31.92 -1.36
C ASP A 13 9.74 -31.14 -2.62
N MET A 14 10.95 -30.58 -2.61
CA MET A 14 11.46 -29.79 -3.73
C MET A 14 12.14 -30.69 -4.75
N LEU A 15 11.69 -30.59 -6.00
CA LEU A 15 12.33 -31.23 -7.14
C LEU A 15 13.82 -30.83 -7.20
N PRO A 16 14.74 -31.79 -7.41
CA PRO A 16 16.19 -31.55 -7.37
C PRO A 16 16.67 -30.55 -8.44
N GLU A 17 15.88 -30.32 -9.49
CA GLU A 17 16.15 -29.33 -10.53
C GLU A 17 15.95 -27.88 -10.06
N TYR A 18 15.20 -27.66 -8.97
CA TYR A 18 14.89 -26.33 -8.47
C TYR A 18 15.88 -25.88 -7.38
N ASP A 19 16.65 -24.84 -7.67
CA ASP A 19 17.51 -24.19 -6.68
C ASP A 19 16.95 -22.82 -6.26
N PHE A 20 16.35 -22.76 -5.08
CA PHE A 20 15.87 -21.52 -4.46
C PHE A 20 16.85 -20.92 -3.44
N SER A 21 18.13 -21.30 -3.49
CA SER A 21 19.15 -20.64 -2.70
C SER A 21 19.13 -19.13 -3.00
N ARG A 22 18.86 -18.33 -1.96
CA ARG A 22 18.79 -16.86 -2.05
C ARG A 22 20.08 -16.23 -2.59
N GLN A 23 21.17 -16.99 -2.58
CA GLN A 23 22.50 -16.59 -3.03
C GLN A 23 22.70 -16.69 -4.55
N ARG A 24 21.96 -17.58 -5.24
CA ARG A 24 21.99 -17.73 -6.72
C ARG A 24 20.76 -17.12 -7.42
N SER A 25 19.72 -16.78 -6.67
CA SER A 25 18.55 -16.08 -7.21
C SER A 25 18.90 -14.67 -7.67
N ARG A 26 18.58 -14.32 -8.92
CA ARG A 26 18.75 -12.95 -9.41
C ARG A 26 17.75 -12.01 -8.72
N PRO A 27 18.18 -10.81 -8.28
CA PRO A 27 17.26 -9.79 -7.82
C PRO A 27 16.19 -9.53 -8.87
N ASN A 28 14.93 -9.34 -8.43
CA ASN A 28 13.86 -8.95 -9.35
C ASN A 28 14.28 -7.67 -10.10
N LYS A 29 14.23 -7.70 -11.43
CA LYS A 29 14.58 -6.57 -12.32
C LYS A 29 13.79 -5.29 -12.04
N TYR A 30 12.65 -5.41 -11.36
CA TYR A 30 11.82 -4.28 -10.95
C TYR A 30 12.00 -3.89 -9.48
N ALA A 31 12.77 -4.64 -8.68
CA ALA A 31 12.96 -4.34 -7.26
C ALA A 31 13.52 -2.93 -7.03
N ALA A 32 14.45 -2.49 -7.90
CA ALA A 32 15.00 -1.14 -7.86
C ALA A 32 13.94 -0.05 -8.02
N ARG A 33 12.86 -0.30 -8.78
CA ARG A 33 11.78 0.67 -8.99
C ARG A 33 10.92 0.91 -7.75
N TYR A 34 11.03 0.05 -6.75
CA TYR A 34 10.27 0.13 -5.50
C TYR A 34 11.19 0.31 -4.28
N ALA A 35 12.50 0.44 -4.48
CA ALA A 35 13.49 0.56 -3.41
C ALA A 35 13.32 1.87 -2.60
N GLU A 36 12.74 2.90 -3.20
CA GLU A 36 12.43 4.19 -2.54
C GLU A 36 11.20 4.15 -1.61
N GLY A 37 10.58 2.99 -1.40
CA GLY A 37 9.51 2.84 -0.41
C GLY A 37 8.10 3.21 -0.89
N GLY A 38 7.82 3.07 -2.19
CA GLY A 38 6.48 3.25 -2.74
C GLY A 38 5.56 2.05 -2.49
N THR A 39 4.27 2.30 -2.25
CA THR A 39 3.23 1.26 -2.18
C THR A 39 2.62 1.03 -3.56
N VAL A 40 2.52 -0.23 -4.00
CA VAL A 40 1.83 -0.59 -5.24
C VAL A 40 0.36 -0.85 -4.92
N VAL A 41 -0.53 -0.08 -5.55
CA VAL A 41 -1.98 -0.23 -5.40
C VAL A 41 -2.57 -0.46 -6.79
N VAL A 42 -3.43 -1.48 -6.90
CA VAL A 42 -4.17 -1.78 -8.12
C VAL A 42 -5.48 -0.99 -8.09
N LEU A 43 -5.74 -0.23 -9.15
CA LEU A 43 -7.01 0.48 -9.32
C LEU A 43 -8.01 -0.40 -10.07
N ASP A 44 -9.30 -0.13 -9.88
CA ASP A 44 -10.35 -0.67 -10.72
C ASP A 44 -10.15 -0.23 -12.19
N ALA A 45 -10.53 -1.08 -13.14
CA ALA A 45 -10.45 -0.81 -14.56
C ALA A 45 -11.19 0.48 -14.94
N GLU A 46 -12.35 0.75 -14.36
CA GLU A 46 -13.10 1.98 -14.65
C GLU A 46 -12.37 3.24 -14.14
N LEU A 47 -11.73 3.14 -12.98
CA LEU A 47 -10.95 4.25 -12.42
C LEU A 47 -9.66 4.50 -13.20
N SER A 48 -9.06 3.46 -13.79
CA SER A 48 -7.87 3.61 -14.63
C SER A 48 -8.13 4.41 -15.92
N LYS A 49 -9.38 4.42 -16.42
CA LYS A 49 -9.78 5.25 -17.56
C LYS A 49 -9.86 6.73 -17.19
N VAL A 50 -10.23 7.03 -15.95
CA VAL A 50 -10.37 8.40 -15.43
C VAL A 50 -9.02 8.96 -14.96
N PHE A 51 -8.18 8.10 -14.38
CA PHE A 51 -6.88 8.47 -13.83
C PHE A 51 -5.74 7.80 -14.63
N PRO A 52 -5.19 8.49 -15.65
CA PRO A 52 -4.19 7.90 -16.55
C PRO A 52 -2.82 7.70 -15.89
N ASP A 53 -2.54 8.38 -14.77
CA ASP A 53 -1.24 8.31 -14.09
C ASP A 53 -1.34 8.46 -12.55
N ALA A 54 -0.29 8.03 -11.86
CA ALA A 54 -0.22 8.08 -10.40
C ALA A 54 -0.23 9.51 -9.82
N ALA A 55 0.25 10.51 -10.56
CA ALA A 55 0.24 11.90 -10.09
C ALA A 55 -1.20 12.45 -10.04
N SER A 56 -2.05 12.09 -11.01
CA SER A 56 -3.47 12.45 -11.03
C SER A 56 -4.23 11.88 -9.83
N VAL A 57 -4.01 10.59 -9.51
CA VAL A 57 -4.59 9.91 -8.34
C VAL A 57 -4.12 10.56 -7.05
N ASN A 58 -2.80 10.74 -6.89
CA ASN A 58 -2.23 11.30 -5.67
C ASN A 58 -2.71 12.74 -5.41
N ARG A 59 -2.92 13.54 -6.45
CA ARG A 59 -3.53 14.87 -6.31
C ARG A 59 -4.96 14.78 -5.80
N ALA A 60 -5.79 13.92 -6.38
CA ALA A 60 -7.18 13.75 -5.95
C ALA A 60 -7.27 13.28 -4.48
N LEU A 61 -6.44 12.30 -4.10
CA LEU A 61 -6.41 11.79 -2.72
C LEU A 61 -5.93 12.85 -1.72
N ARG A 62 -5.02 13.74 -2.09
CA ARG A 62 -4.59 14.85 -1.22
C ARG A 62 -5.72 15.84 -0.97
N VAL A 63 -6.45 16.24 -2.01
CA VAL A 63 -7.62 17.12 -1.86
C VAL A 63 -8.68 16.46 -0.97
N LEU A 64 -8.91 15.17 -1.15
CA LEU A 64 -9.84 14.43 -0.29
C LEU A 64 -9.36 14.38 1.17
N ALA A 65 -8.06 14.19 1.40
CA ALA A 65 -7.49 14.21 2.75
C ALA A 65 -7.61 15.60 3.41
N GLU A 66 -7.35 16.67 2.67
CA GLU A 66 -7.52 18.05 3.14
C GLU A 66 -8.97 18.36 3.52
N THR A 67 -9.92 17.97 2.67
CA THR A 67 -11.35 18.17 2.96
C THR A 67 -11.82 17.31 4.13
N ALA A 68 -11.38 16.06 4.22
CA ALA A 68 -11.70 15.17 5.33
C ALA A 68 -11.12 15.69 6.66
N THR A 69 -9.89 16.19 6.67
CA THR A 69 -9.26 16.78 7.86
C THR A 69 -9.92 18.10 8.26
N ALA A 70 -10.30 18.95 7.30
CA ALA A 70 -11.08 20.16 7.56
C ALA A 70 -12.46 19.82 8.17
N ALA A 71 -13.14 18.80 7.66
CA ALA A 71 -14.41 18.33 8.23
C ALA A 71 -14.24 17.75 9.64
N ALA A 72 -13.12 17.04 9.91
CA ALA A 72 -12.84 16.46 11.21
C ALA A 72 -12.44 17.50 12.28
N THR A 73 -11.83 18.63 11.89
CA THR A 73 -11.44 19.71 12.82
C THR A 73 -12.62 20.56 13.27
N VAL A 74 -13.71 20.62 12.49
CA VAL A 74 -15.00 21.16 12.93
C VAL A 74 -15.71 20.12 13.81
N ARG A 75 -15.17 19.87 15.01
CA ARG A 75 -15.91 19.12 16.04
C ARG A 75 -17.24 19.85 16.29
N PRO A 76 -18.39 19.15 16.28
CA PRO A 76 -19.64 19.79 16.69
C PRO A 76 -19.46 20.27 18.12
N ARG A 77 -19.58 21.60 18.34
CA ARG A 77 -19.72 22.15 19.69
C ARG A 77 -20.91 21.41 20.29
N LYS A 78 -20.64 20.52 21.25
CA LYS A 78 -21.66 19.89 22.08
C LYS A 78 -22.45 21.06 22.67
N ARG A 79 -23.62 21.36 22.12
CA ARG A 79 -24.51 22.36 22.70
C ARG A 79 -24.87 21.79 24.05
N SER A 80 -24.18 22.28 25.08
CA SER A 80 -24.63 22.15 26.46
C SER A 80 -26.06 22.69 26.45
N ARG A 81 -27.02 21.77 26.49
CA ARG A 81 -28.39 22.11 26.80
C ARG A 81 -28.38 22.49 28.28
N SER A 82 -27.99 23.73 28.53
CA SER A 82 -28.55 24.45 29.66
C SER A 82 -30.03 24.61 29.34
N ASN A 83 -30.87 23.86 30.03
CA ASN A 83 -32.23 24.31 30.32
C ASN A 83 -32.81 23.55 31.51
N ARG A 84 -33.02 24.34 32.56
CA ARG A 84 -34.04 24.23 33.61
C ARG A 84 -33.78 23.26 34.76
#